data_AF-A0A1I2HXG8-F1
#
_entry.id   AF-A0A1I2HXG8-F1
#
_cell.length_a   1.000
_cell.length_b   1.000
_cell.length_c   1.000
_cell.angle_alpha   90.00
_cell.angle_beta   90.00
_cell.angle_gamma   90.00
#
_symmetry.space_group_name_H-M   'P 1'
#
loop_
_entity.id
_entity.type
_entity.pdbx_description
1 polymer ?
#
loop_
_entity_poly.entity_id
_entity_poly.type
_entity_poly.pdbx_seq_one_letter_code
_entity_poly.pdbx_strand_id
1 'polypeptide(L)' 'MFIARRGRSELTTTILAPGELADLVERMLRTSGRRIDMSTPFVDATMPDGSRLHVVIPDMILAGVADLLRSTQHAS' A
#
# COMPACT_ATOMS: atom_id res chain seq x y z
N MET A 1 -4.30 11.54 -1.71
CA MET A 1 -4.38 10.86 -0.39
C MET A 1 -5.69 11.24 0.29
N PHE A 2 -6.40 10.29 0.89
CA PHE A 2 -7.55 10.59 1.74
C PHE A 2 -7.14 10.50 3.21
N ILE A 3 -7.66 11.39 4.05
CA ILE A 3 -7.50 11.34 5.49
C ILE A 3 -8.86 11.42 6.17
N ALA A 4 -9.06 10.69 7.26
CA ALA A 4 -10.27 10.82 8.06
C ALA A 4 -10.08 11.95 9.09
N ARG A 5 -10.93 12.98 9.06
CA ARG A 5 -11.00 14.03 10.09
C ARG A 5 -12.42 14.09 10.64
N ARG A 6 -12.57 13.99 11.97
CA ARG A 6 -13.89 14.00 12.65
C ARG A 6 -14.89 13.00 12.03
N GLY A 7 -14.41 11.82 11.65
CA GLY A 7 -15.24 10.76 11.05
C GLY A 7 -15.60 10.97 9.57
N ARG A 8 -15.05 11.98 8.88
CA ARG A 8 -15.27 12.21 7.44
C ARG A 8 -13.97 12.02 6.66
N SER A 9 -14.05 11.30 5.54
CA SER A 9 -12.94 11.19 4.59
C SER A 9 -12.79 12.49 3.80
N GLU A 10 -11.63 13.11 3.86
CA GLU A 10 -11.28 14.35 3.15
C GLU A 10 -10.13 14.08 2.17
N LEU A 11 -10.28 14.53 0.92
CA LEU A 11 -9.20 14.50 -0.05
C LEU A 11 -8.16 15.56 0.33
N THR A 12 -6.92 15.14 0.48
CA THR A 12 -5.79 16.02 0.76
C THR A 12 -5.14 16.48 -0.55
N THR A 13 -4.75 17.77 -0.60
CA THR A 13 -4.04 18.40 -1.73
C THR A 13 -2.56 18.02 -1.83
N THR A 14 -2.05 17.20 -0.90
CA THR A 14 -0.69 16.67 -0.94
C THR A 14 -0.49 15.78 -2.17
N ILE A 15 0.45 16.20 -3.00
CA ILE A 15 0.99 15.42 -4.10
C ILE A 15 2.27 14.78 -3.60
N LEU A 16 2.40 13.47 -3.75
CA LEU A 16 3.61 12.73 -3.46
C LEU A 16 4.24 12.33 -4.80
N ALA A 17 5.53 12.61 -4.96
CA ALA A 17 6.32 12.16 -6.10
C ALA A 17 6.47 10.62 -6.07
N PRO A 18 6.87 10.00 -7.19
CA PRO A 18 7.17 8.58 -7.22
C PRO A 18 8.19 8.22 -6.13
N GLY A 19 7.89 7.18 -5.34
CA GLY A 19 8.75 6.74 -4.23
C GLY A 19 8.50 7.44 -2.89
N GLU A 20 8.06 8.69 -2.85
CA GLU A 20 7.86 9.42 -1.57
C GLU A 20 6.80 8.75 -0.68
N LEU A 21 5.76 8.16 -1.27
CA LEU A 21 4.78 7.38 -0.53
C LEU A 21 5.40 6.15 0.13
N ALA A 22 6.31 5.46 -0.58
CA ALA A 22 6.98 4.27 -0.06
C ALA A 22 7.91 4.65 1.11
N ASP A 23 8.70 5.71 0.94
CA ASP A 23 9.59 6.21 1.99
C ASP A 23 8.82 6.69 3.23
N LEU A 24 7.68 7.36 3.01
CA LEU A 24 6.79 7.80 4.09
C LEU A 24 6.24 6.60 4.87
N VAL A 25 5.72 5.60 4.16
CA VAL A 25 5.21 4.36 4.75
C VAL A 25 6.31 3.64 5.52
N GLU A 26 7.51 3.49 4.95
CA GLU A 26 8.63 2.83 5.61
C GLU A 26 8.98 3.55 6.93
N ARG A 27 9.05 4.87 6.91
CA ARG A 27 9.33 5.67 8.12
C ARG A 27 8.24 5.51 9.18
N MET A 28 6.97 5.47 8.79
CA MET A 28 5.85 5.23 9.72
C MET A 28 5.84 3.81 10.30
N LEU A 29 6.20 2.81 9.50
CA LEU A 29 6.28 1.43 9.97
C LEU A 29 7.47 1.21 10.91
N ARG A 30 8.60 1.88 10.66
CA ARG A 30 9.76 1.88 11.56
C ARG A 30 9.41 2.37 12.97
N THR A 31 8.62 3.44 13.10
CA THR A 31 8.23 3.96 14.42
C THR A 31 7.23 3.07 15.16
N SER A 32 6.46 2.26 14.44
CA SER A 32 5.52 1.28 15.03
C SER A 32 6.13 -0.12 15.24
N GLY A 33 7.37 -0.35 14.82
CA GLY A 33 8.02 -1.66 14.89
C GLY A 33 7.40 -2.71 13.95
N ARG A 34 6.70 -2.26 12.90
CA ARG A 34 6.07 -3.13 11.89
C ARG A 34 6.85 -3.11 10.59
N ARG A 35 6.59 -4.09 9.73
CA ARG A 35 7.21 -4.26 8.40
C ARG A 35 6.17 -4.74 7.41
N ILE A 36 6.38 -4.44 6.13
CA ILE A 36 5.58 -4.91 5.00
C ILE A 36 6.53 -5.32 3.88
N ASP A 37 6.26 -6.45 3.24
CA ASP A 37 7.04 -6.96 2.10
C ASP A 37 6.18 -7.90 1.24
N MET A 38 6.75 -8.47 0.17
CA MET A 38 6.00 -9.33 -0.75
C MET A 38 5.51 -10.65 -0.11
N SER A 39 6.10 -11.10 0.99
CA SER A 39 5.63 -12.29 1.72
C SER A 39 4.47 -11.97 2.66
N THR A 40 4.41 -10.72 3.14
CA THR A 40 3.33 -10.18 3.97
C THR A 40 2.87 -8.84 3.39
N PRO A 41 2.06 -8.86 2.30
CA PRO A 41 1.78 -7.69 1.47
C PRO A 41 0.74 -6.73 2.07
N PHE A 42 0.44 -6.85 3.36
CA PHE A 42 -0.44 -5.93 4.07
C PHE A 42 0.06 -5.73 5.50
N VAL A 43 -0.21 -4.55 6.07
CA VAL A 43 0.11 -4.24 7.45
C VAL A 43 -0.91 -3.28 8.04
N ASP A 44 -1.26 -3.50 9.29
CA ASP A 44 -2.03 -2.57 10.12
C ASP A 44 -1.20 -2.20 11.35
N ALA A 45 -0.98 -0.90 11.53
CA ALA A 45 -0.12 -0.36 12.58
C ALA A 45 -0.81 0.75 13.36
N THR A 46 -0.62 0.75 14.68
CA THR A 46 -0.97 1.88 15.53
C THR A 46 0.22 2.83 15.61
N MET A 47 -0.01 4.07 15.22
CA MET A 47 0.99 5.14 15.27
C MET A 47 1.12 5.69 16.70
N PRO A 48 2.23 6.38 17.03
CA PRO A 48 2.42 6.95 18.38
C PRO A 48 1.35 7.96 18.81
N ASP A 49 0.66 8.60 17.86
CA ASP A 49 -0.46 9.51 18.10
C ASP A 49 -1.82 8.80 18.29
N GLY A 50 -1.83 7.47 18.27
CA GLY A 50 -3.03 6.64 18.37
C GLY A 50 -3.78 6.44 17.05
N SER A 51 -3.36 7.08 15.95
CA SER A 51 -3.93 6.84 14.63
C SER A 51 -3.57 5.44 14.10
N ARG A 52 -4.31 4.97 13.09
CA ARG A 52 -4.06 3.67 12.45
C ARG A 52 -3.58 3.87 11.02
N LEU A 53 -2.52 3.16 10.67
CA LEU A 53 -1.97 3.07 9.33
C LEU A 53 -2.27 1.67 8.77
N HIS A 54 -3.03 1.60 7.69
CA HIS A 54 -3.26 0.38 6.92
C HIS A 54 -2.60 0.55 5.55
N VAL A 55 -1.65 -0.32 5.22
CA VAL A 55 -0.99 -0.34 3.91
C VAL A 55 -1.17 -1.71 3.28
N VAL A 56 -1.44 -1.72 1.97
CA VAL A 56 -1.52 -2.91 1.13
C VAL A 56 -0.58 -2.70 -0.05
N ILE A 57 0.30 -3.67 -0.31
CA ILE A 57 1.03 -3.79 -1.57
C ILE A 57 0.09 -4.53 -2.51
N PRO A 58 -0.40 -3.89 -3.59
CA PRO A 58 -1.23 -4.57 -4.58
C PRO A 58 -0.41 -5.71 -5.18
N ASP A 59 -0.88 -6.93 -4.98
CA ASP A 59 -0.16 -8.13 -5.38
C ASP A 59 0.07 -8.16 -6.90
N MET A 60 1.24 -8.63 -7.33
CA MET A 60 1.52 -8.93 -8.75
C MET A 60 0.67 -10.09 -9.28
N ILE A 61 -0.14 -10.76 -8.45
CA ILE A 61 -0.99 -11.89 -8.85
C ILE A 61 -1.90 -11.51 -10.03
N LEU A 62 -2.43 -10.28 -10.07
CA LEU A 62 -3.23 -9.83 -11.20
C LEU A 62 -2.40 -9.73 -12.50
N ALA A 63 -1.13 -9.32 -12.41
CA ALA A 63 -0.22 -9.27 -13.54
C ALA A 63 0.22 -10.68 -13.99
N GLY A 64 0.59 -11.56 -13.05
CA GLY A 64 1.01 -12.93 -13.35
C GLY A 64 -0.11 -13.82 -13.91
N VAL A 65 -1.34 -13.68 -13.41
CA VAL A 65 -2.51 -14.38 -13.97
C VAL A 65 -2.87 -13.82 -15.35
N ALA A 66 -2.79 -12.50 -15.55
CA ALA A 66 -3.02 -11.90 -16.87
C ALA A 66 -1.96 -12.33 -17.89
N ASP A 67 -0.69 -12.47 -17.48
CA ASP A 67 0.39 -12.96 -18.34
C ASP A 67 0.24 -14.45 -18.66
N LEU A 68 -0.15 -15.27 -17.67
CA LEU A 68 -0.47 -16.68 -17.90
C LEU A 68 -1.61 -16.84 -18.91
N LEU A 69 -2.72 -16.12 -18.70
CA LEU A 69 -3.86 -16.13 -19.63
C LEU A 69 -3.40 -15.69 -21.03
N ARG A 70 -2.62 -14.61 -21.15
CA ARG A 70 -2.09 -14.14 -22.45
C ARG A 70 -1.20 -15.17 -23.14
N SER A 71 -0.42 -15.96 -22.41
CA SER A 71 0.42 -17.02 -22.99
C SER A 71 -0.40 -18.17 -23.58
N THR A 72 -1.54 -18.52 -22.97
CA THR A 72 -2.40 -19.61 -23.45
C THR A 72 -3.15 -19.28 -24.75
N GLN A 73 -3.32 -17.99 -25.08
CA GLN A 73 -4.07 -17.53 -26.26
C GLN A 73 -3.20 -17.43 -27.52
N HIS A 74 -1.87 -17.43 -27.38
CA HIS A 74 -0.91 -17.40 -28.49
C HIS A 74 -0.31 -18.77 -28.83
N ALA A 75 -0.71 -19.82 -28.12
CA ALA A 75 -0.25 -21.19 -28.33
C ALA A 75 -1.19 -22.05 -29.20
N SER A 76 -2.12 -21.44 -29.95
CA SER A 76 -3.00 -22.12 -30.93
C SER A 76 -2.61 -21.81 -32.37
#